data_AF-A0A1I1FKB8-F1
#
_entry.id   AF-A0A1I1FKB8-F1
#
_cell.length_a   1.000
_cell.length_b   1.000
_cell.length_c   1.000
_cell.angle_alpha   90.00
_cell.angle_beta   90.00
_cell.angle_gamma   90.00
#
_symmetry.space_group_name_H-M   'P 1'
#
loop_
_entity.id
_entity.type
_entity.pdbx_description
1 polymer ?
#
loop_
_entity_poly.entity_id
_entity_poly.type
_entity_poly.pdbx_seq_one_letter_code
_entity_poly.pdbx_strand_id
1 'polypeptide(L)'
;MHTAIEPFIAKLGDRPISIVRIQPGQTKQALASQETLARQLNPKFPFRYRFADEAFQQMYRSETLVGALANYFAFLAIFISCLGLFGLAAFMEEQRTKEIGMRKVLGDSVTSVVALLSQDFLKLVLVAIVISSPIAWYAMSQWLQGYAYRINMDWWVFALAGLLAIGIALLTISFQSIKAALMNPVKSLRSE
;
A
#
# COMPACT_ATOMS: atom_id res chain seq x y z
N MET A 1 32.51 -13.53 -16.06
CA MET A 1 32.33 -14.58 -17.09
C MET A 1 31.04 -14.28 -17.84
N HIS A 2 31.13 -13.65 -19.00
CA HIS A 2 29.99 -13.34 -19.87
C HIS A 2 29.77 -14.52 -20.80
N THR A 3 28.90 -15.45 -20.42
CA THR A 3 28.47 -16.53 -21.31
C THR A 3 27.61 -15.92 -22.42
N ALA A 4 28.01 -16.15 -23.68
CA ALA A 4 27.20 -15.81 -24.83
C ALA A 4 25.85 -16.55 -24.72
N ILE A 5 24.74 -15.81 -24.81
CA ILE A 5 23.40 -16.36 -24.67
C ILE A 5 23.11 -17.16 -25.95
N GLU A 6 23.23 -18.48 -25.86
CA GLU A 6 22.86 -19.39 -26.95
C GLU A 6 21.33 -19.35 -27.19
N PRO A 7 20.88 -19.45 -28.45
CA PRO A 7 19.45 -19.46 -28.77
C PRO A 7 18.77 -20.71 -28.18
N PHE A 8 18.04 -20.52 -27.09
CA PHE A 8 17.26 -21.58 -26.45
C PHE A 8 15.92 -21.76 -27.16
N ILE A 9 15.78 -22.86 -27.91
CA ILE A 9 14.52 -23.26 -28.54
C ILE A 9 13.83 -24.27 -27.63
N ALA A 10 12.86 -23.81 -26.83
CA ALA A 10 11.98 -24.69 -26.06
C ALA A 10 10.75 -25.06 -26.89
N LYS A 11 10.54 -26.34 -27.15
CA LYS A 11 9.32 -26.84 -27.78
C LYS A 11 8.29 -27.15 -26.69
N LEU A 12 7.31 -26.26 -26.51
CA LEU A 12 6.21 -26.45 -25.56
C LEU A 12 5.00 -27.07 -26.29
N GLY A 13 4.92 -28.41 -26.29
CA GLY A 13 3.79 -29.17 -26.85
C GLY A 13 3.83 -29.39 -28.38
N ASP A 14 2.70 -29.85 -28.93
CA ASP A 14 2.54 -30.20 -30.35
C ASP A 14 2.25 -28.98 -31.26
N ARG A 15 2.30 -27.77 -30.69
CA ARG A 15 2.25 -26.50 -31.42
C ARG A 15 3.68 -25.95 -31.55
N PRO A 16 4.20 -25.69 -32.75
CA PRO A 16 5.55 -25.16 -32.94
C PRO A 16 5.61 -23.69 -32.53
N ILE A 17 5.70 -23.42 -31.23
CA ILE A 17 5.98 -22.08 -30.68
C ILE A 17 7.49 -22.02 -30.46
N SER A 18 8.15 -21.06 -31.13
CA SER A 18 9.58 -20.78 -30.93
C SER A 18 9.72 -19.43 -30.23
N ILE A 19 10.42 -19.40 -29.10
CA ILE A 19 10.74 -18.16 -28.38
C ILE A 19 12.11 -17.70 -28.88
N VAL A 20 12.18 -16.49 -29.43
CA VAL A 20 13.45 -15.93 -29.94
C VAL A 20 13.75 -14.64 -29.19
N ARG A 21 14.93 -14.58 -28.57
CA ARG A 21 15.43 -13.37 -27.92
C ARG A 21 16.12 -12.49 -28.95
N ILE A 22 15.69 -11.24 -29.04
CA ILE A 22 16.21 -10.26 -30.00
C ILE A 22 17.14 -9.27 -29.27
N GLN A 23 18.19 -8.79 -29.93
CA GLN A 23 19.05 -7.73 -29.39
C GLN A 23 18.26 -6.39 -29.28
N PRO A 24 18.46 -5.62 -28.19
CA PRO A 24 17.80 -4.33 -28.02
C PRO A 24 18.03 -3.40 -29.22
N GLY A 25 16.98 -2.78 -29.74
CA GLY A 25 17.05 -1.81 -30.85
C GLY A 25 16.99 -2.40 -32.27
N GLN A 26 17.13 -3.72 -32.45
CA GLN A 26 17.08 -4.38 -33.76
C GLN A 26 15.75 -5.09 -34.06
N THR A 27 14.72 -4.86 -33.26
CA THR A 27 13.42 -5.55 -33.32
C THR A 27 12.82 -5.57 -34.73
N LYS A 28 12.78 -4.44 -35.44
CA LYS A 28 12.19 -4.37 -36.79
C LYS A 28 12.98 -5.19 -37.83
N GLN A 29 14.31 -5.14 -37.78
CA GLN A 29 15.19 -5.89 -38.70
C GLN A 29 15.16 -7.40 -38.40
N ALA A 30 15.11 -7.78 -37.11
CA ALA A 30 14.97 -9.16 -36.68
C ALA A 30 13.61 -9.75 -37.10
N LEU A 31 12.52 -9.00 -36.97
CA LEU A 31 11.19 -9.42 -37.44
C LEU A 31 11.14 -9.60 -38.96
N ALA A 32 11.68 -8.64 -39.73
CA ALA A 32 11.70 -8.72 -41.19
C ALA A 32 12.54 -9.89 -41.72
N SER A 33 13.71 -10.14 -41.12
CA SER A 33 14.56 -11.29 -41.48
C SER A 33 13.89 -12.63 -41.12
N GLN A 34 13.24 -12.72 -39.95
CA GLN A 34 12.49 -13.91 -39.56
C GLN A 34 11.28 -14.17 -40.45
N GLU A 35 10.53 -13.14 -40.83
CA GLU A 35 9.40 -13.28 -41.76
C GLU A 35 9.85 -13.80 -43.13
N THR A 36 10.99 -13.29 -43.63
CA THR A 36 11.57 -13.72 -44.90
C THR A 36 12.00 -15.19 -44.85
N LEU A 37 12.70 -15.60 -43.79
CA LEU A 37 13.10 -16.98 -43.55
C LEU A 37 11.89 -17.91 -43.40
N ALA A 38 10.87 -17.49 -42.67
CA ALA A 38 9.65 -18.27 -42.47
C ALA A 38 8.91 -18.51 -43.80
N ARG A 39 8.82 -17.49 -44.66
CA ARG A 39 8.21 -17.61 -45.99
C ARG A 39 9.01 -18.52 -46.93
N GLN A 40 10.34 -18.51 -46.85
CA GLN A 40 11.20 -19.39 -47.65
C GLN A 40 11.11 -20.85 -47.20
N LEU A 41 11.11 -21.10 -45.90
CA LEU A 41 11.11 -22.45 -45.34
C LEU A 41 9.72 -23.10 -45.33
N ASN A 42 8.65 -22.31 -45.15
CA ASN A 42 7.30 -22.86 -45.06
C ASN A 42 6.21 -21.90 -45.57
N PRO A 43 6.09 -21.71 -46.90
CA PRO A 43 5.16 -20.74 -47.51
C PRO A 43 3.67 -21.02 -47.27
N LYS A 44 3.30 -22.23 -46.81
CA LYS A 44 1.90 -22.59 -46.49
C LYS A 44 1.44 -22.11 -45.10
N PHE A 45 2.34 -21.62 -44.25
CA PHE A 45 2.01 -21.16 -42.90
C PHE A 45 2.22 -19.65 -42.75
N PRO A 46 1.19 -18.88 -42.32
CA PRO A 46 1.34 -17.45 -42.09
C PRO A 46 2.25 -17.20 -40.87
N PHE A 47 3.25 -16.32 -41.04
CA PHE A 47 4.12 -15.88 -39.96
C PHE A 47 3.29 -15.13 -38.91
N ARG A 48 3.11 -15.73 -37.72
CA ARG A 48 2.45 -15.12 -36.58
C ARG A 48 3.47 -14.94 -35.47
N TYR A 49 3.63 -13.69 -35.04
CA TYR A 49 4.45 -13.36 -33.88
C TYR A 49 3.56 -12.75 -32.79
N ARG A 50 3.99 -12.87 -31.54
CA ARG A 50 3.47 -12.11 -30.41
C ARG A 50 4.66 -11.68 -29.58
N PHE A 51 4.66 -10.43 -29.13
CA PHE A 51 5.67 -9.99 -28.18
C PHE A 51 5.39 -10.65 -26.84
N ALA A 52 6.45 -11.19 -26.23
CA ALA A 52 6.35 -11.76 -24.89
C ALA A 52 5.84 -10.70 -23.90
N ASP A 53 6.28 -9.44 -24.06
CA ASP A 53 5.86 -8.33 -23.21
C ASP A 53 4.35 -8.07 -23.25
N GLU A 54 3.71 -8.16 -24.42
CA GLU A 54 2.26 -8.00 -24.56
C GLU A 54 1.50 -9.17 -23.93
N ALA A 55 2.01 -10.40 -24.09
CA ALA A 55 1.42 -11.59 -23.48
C ALA A 55 1.54 -11.55 -21.94
N PHE A 56 2.69 -11.11 -21.41
CA PHE A 56 2.87 -10.90 -19.98
C PHE A 56 1.98 -9.76 -19.47
N GLN A 57 1.94 -8.61 -20.15
CA GLN A 57 1.06 -7.51 -19.76
C GLN A 57 -0.40 -7.95 -19.67
N GLN A 58 -0.89 -8.73 -20.64
CA GLN A 58 -2.27 -9.23 -20.64
C GLN A 58 -2.54 -10.17 -19.45
N MET A 59 -1.56 -10.97 -19.04
CA MET A 59 -1.64 -11.85 -17.88
C MET A 59 -1.59 -11.07 -16.55
N TYR A 60 -0.82 -9.98 -16.48
CA TYR A 60 -0.69 -9.15 -15.28
C TYR A 60 -1.73 -8.03 -15.15
N ARG A 61 -2.55 -7.74 -16.19
CA ARG A 61 -3.56 -6.66 -16.12
C ARG A 61 -4.49 -6.82 -14.91
N SER A 62 -4.99 -8.02 -14.67
CA SER A 62 -5.88 -8.28 -13.53
C SER A 62 -5.18 -8.02 -12.19
N GLU A 63 -3.92 -8.41 -12.05
CA GLU A 63 -3.15 -8.17 -10.82
C GLU A 63 -2.86 -6.68 -10.60
N THR A 64 -2.50 -5.95 -11.66
CA THR A 64 -2.27 -4.50 -11.57
C THR A 64 -3.54 -3.73 -11.20
N LEU A 65 -4.71 -4.16 -11.71
CA LEU A 65 -6.00 -3.57 -11.33
C LEU A 65 -6.35 -3.85 -9.88
N VAL A 66 -6.17 -5.10 -9.41
CA VAL A 66 -6.41 -5.45 -8.00
C VAL A 66 -5.48 -4.66 -7.08
N GLY A 67 -4.19 -4.54 -7.41
CA GLY A 67 -3.25 -3.73 -6.65
C GLY A 67 -3.61 -2.25 -6.62
N ALA A 68 -4.04 -1.68 -7.75
CA ALA A 68 -4.49 -0.29 -7.81
C ALA A 68 -5.74 -0.06 -6.95
N LEU A 69 -6.75 -0.94 -7.07
CA LEU A 69 -7.97 -0.87 -6.26
C LEU A 69 -7.68 -1.02 -4.77
N ALA A 70 -6.81 -1.97 -4.39
CA ALA A 70 -6.38 -2.15 -3.01
C ALA A 70 -5.72 -0.88 -2.46
N ASN A 71 -4.90 -0.19 -3.26
CA ASN A 71 -4.29 1.07 -2.85
C ASN A 71 -5.32 2.18 -2.64
N TYR A 72 -6.31 2.31 -3.53
CA TYR A 72 -7.41 3.27 -3.34
C TYR A 72 -8.24 2.97 -2.09
N PHE A 73 -8.56 1.70 -1.84
CA PHE A 73 -9.29 1.31 -0.62
C PHE A 73 -8.45 1.52 0.64
N ALA A 74 -7.14 1.25 0.61
CA ALA A 74 -6.25 1.52 1.72
C ALA A 74 -6.21 3.02 2.04
N PHE A 75 -6.08 3.87 1.03
CA PHE A 75 -6.13 5.32 1.20
C PHE A 75 -7.47 5.78 1.81
N LEU A 76 -8.59 5.29 1.29
CA LEU A 76 -9.92 5.63 1.80
C LEU A 76 -10.11 5.14 3.24
N ALA A 77 -9.66 3.92 3.55
CA ALA A 77 -9.73 3.36 4.90
C ALA A 77 -8.92 4.19 5.90
N ILE A 78 -7.72 4.64 5.53
CA ILE A 78 -6.90 5.54 6.34
C ILE A 78 -7.64 6.88 6.54
N PHE A 79 -8.18 7.46 5.47
CA PHE A 79 -8.92 8.72 5.54
C PHE A 79 -10.12 8.64 6.49
N ILE A 80 -10.94 7.60 6.37
CA ILE A 80 -12.10 7.36 7.25
C ILE A 80 -11.64 7.11 8.69
N SER A 81 -10.55 6.37 8.89
CA SER A 81 -9.99 6.12 10.23
C SER A 81 -9.54 7.41 10.90
N CYS A 82 -8.92 8.33 10.15
CA CYS A 82 -8.56 9.65 10.66
C CYS A 82 -9.80 10.47 11.08
N LEU A 83 -10.89 10.41 10.32
CA LEU A 83 -12.15 11.07 10.69
C LEU A 83 -12.77 10.47 11.96
N GLY A 84 -12.74 9.15 12.10
CA GLY A 84 -13.21 8.46 13.31
C GLY A 84 -12.39 8.83 14.55
N LEU A 85 -11.06 8.84 14.40
CA LEU A 85 -10.13 9.23 15.47
C LEU A 85 -10.28 10.71 15.85
N PHE A 86 -10.51 11.58 14.86
CA PHE A 86 -10.86 12.97 15.07
C PHE A 86 -12.17 13.13 15.84
N GLY A 87 -13.22 12.39 15.47
CA GLY A 87 -14.51 12.41 16.17
C GLY A 87 -14.41 11.93 17.63
N LEU A 88 -13.66 10.84 17.87
CA LEU A 88 -13.39 10.34 19.21
C LEU A 88 -12.62 11.36 20.06
N ALA A 89 -11.59 11.99 19.48
CA ALA A 89 -10.82 13.02 20.17
C ALA A 89 -11.69 14.23 20.54
N ALA A 90 -12.56 14.69 19.64
CA ALA A 90 -13.48 15.80 19.90
C ALA A 90 -14.53 15.46 20.97
N PHE A 91 -15.08 14.24 20.96
CA PHE A 91 -16.03 13.80 21.99
C PHE A 91 -15.37 13.69 23.38
N MET A 92 -14.14 13.16 23.44
CA MET A 92 -13.37 13.09 24.69
C MET A 92 -12.98 14.47 25.21
N GLU A 93 -12.68 15.41 24.32
CA GLU A 93 -12.46 16.82 24.67
C GLU A 93 -13.69 17.37 25.40
N GLU A 94 -14.88 17.24 24.82
CA GLU A 94 -16.14 17.69 25.42
C GLU A 94 -16.38 17.07 26.80
N GLN A 95 -16.19 15.75 26.92
CA GLN A 95 -16.41 15.01 28.17
C GLN A 95 -15.39 15.37 29.27
N ARG A 96 -14.16 15.77 28.91
CA ARG A 96 -13.09 16.12 29.86
C ARG A 96 -12.83 17.63 29.99
N THR A 97 -13.66 18.47 29.36
CA THR A 97 -13.53 19.94 29.38
C THR A 97 -13.45 20.51 30.80
N LYS A 98 -14.20 19.93 31.75
CA LYS A 98 -14.23 20.39 33.16
C LYS A 98 -12.89 20.15 33.89
N GLU A 99 -12.24 19.01 33.67
CA GLU A 99 -10.93 18.70 34.27
C GLU A 99 -9.81 19.53 33.64
N ILE A 100 -9.84 19.68 32.32
CA ILE A 100 -8.86 20.44 31.55
C ILE A 100 -8.96 21.94 31.90
N GLY A 101 -10.19 22.46 32.02
CA GLY A 101 -10.45 23.84 32.45
C GLY A 101 -9.90 24.13 33.85
N MET A 102 -10.09 23.22 34.81
CA MET A 102 -9.57 23.39 36.18
C MET A 102 -8.03 23.39 36.21
N ARG A 103 -7.38 22.47 35.48
CA ARG A 103 -5.90 22.40 35.40
C ARG A 103 -5.29 23.61 34.69
N LYS A 104 -5.94 24.13 33.64
CA LYS A 104 -5.48 25.34 32.92
C LYS A 104 -5.51 26.58 33.81
N VAL A 105 -6.51 26.71 34.69
CA VAL A 105 -6.60 27.82 35.67
C VAL A 105 -5.54 27.68 36.78
N LEU A 106 -5.14 26.45 37.10
CA LEU A 106 -4.02 26.15 38.01
C LEU A 106 -2.63 26.31 37.37
N GLY A 107 -2.54 26.74 36.10
CA GLY A 107 -1.28 27.03 35.42
C GLY A 107 -0.65 25.85 34.68
N ASP A 108 -1.38 24.75 34.50
CA ASP A 108 -0.86 23.57 33.83
C ASP A 108 -0.64 23.81 32.33
N SER A 109 0.50 23.34 31.81
CA SER A 109 0.93 23.64 30.44
C SER A 109 0.07 22.94 29.38
N VAL A 110 -0.17 23.61 28.25
CA VAL A 110 -0.85 23.05 27.07
C VAL A 110 -0.26 21.69 26.64
N THR A 111 1.06 21.55 26.76
CA THR A 111 1.81 20.34 26.47
C THR A 111 1.46 19.15 27.37
N SER A 112 1.13 19.38 28.65
CA SER A 112 0.72 18.33 29.59
C SER A 112 -0.63 17.72 29.18
N VAL A 113 -1.58 18.57 28.77
CA VAL A 113 -2.91 18.14 28.30
C VAL A 113 -2.80 17.37 26.98
N VAL A 114 -1.99 17.86 26.04
CA VAL A 114 -1.73 17.17 24.76
C VAL A 114 -1.08 15.81 25.00
N ALA A 115 -0.11 15.71 25.91
CA ALA A 115 0.58 14.45 26.21
C ALA A 115 -0.34 13.41 26.86
N LEU A 116 -1.19 13.83 27.80
CA LEU A 116 -2.15 12.95 28.47
C LEU A 116 -3.16 12.36 27.48
N LEU A 117 -3.76 13.20 26.64
CA LEU A 117 -4.69 12.74 25.60
C LEU A 117 -3.95 11.84 24.60
N SER A 118 -2.78 12.24 24.12
CA SER A 118 -2.01 11.45 23.16
C SER A 118 -1.67 10.05 23.69
N GLN A 119 -1.32 9.92 24.97
CA GLN A 119 -0.99 8.62 25.58
C GLN A 119 -2.17 7.65 25.63
N ASP A 120 -3.37 8.13 25.97
CA ASP A 120 -4.56 7.29 26.04
C ASP A 120 -4.93 6.73 24.66
N PHE A 121 -4.82 7.55 23.60
CA PHE A 121 -5.01 7.11 22.23
C PHE A 121 -3.89 6.21 21.72
N LEU A 122 -2.63 6.50 22.08
CA LEU A 122 -1.49 5.69 21.65
C LEU A 122 -1.61 4.25 22.14
N LYS A 123 -2.12 4.04 23.37
CA LYS A 123 -2.39 2.70 23.90
C LYS A 123 -3.41 1.95 23.05
N LEU A 124 -4.51 2.60 22.67
CA LEU A 124 -5.51 2.00 21.79
C LEU A 124 -4.93 1.64 20.41
N VAL A 125 -4.12 2.53 19.83
CA VAL A 125 -3.44 2.27 18.54
C VAL A 125 -2.46 1.10 18.65
N LEU A 126 -1.68 1.02 19.72
CA LEU A 126 -0.75 -0.09 19.95
C LEU A 126 -1.47 -1.42 20.08
N VAL A 127 -2.57 -1.47 20.84
CA VAL A 127 -3.41 -2.68 20.95
C VAL A 127 -3.95 -3.07 19.58
N ALA A 128 -4.45 -2.11 18.79
CA ALA A 128 -4.93 -2.35 17.44
C ALA A 128 -3.83 -2.89 16.51
N ILE A 129 -2.60 -2.39 16.58
CA ILE A 129 -1.46 -2.87 15.79
C ILE A 129 -1.11 -4.32 16.18
N VAL A 130 -1.06 -4.63 17.48
CA VAL A 130 -0.73 -5.97 17.98
C VAL A 130 -1.77 -7.00 17.53
N ILE A 131 -3.05 -6.64 17.50
CA ILE A 131 -4.13 -7.53 17.06
C ILE A 131 -4.21 -7.61 15.54
N SER A 132 -4.06 -6.48 14.83
CA SER A 132 -4.18 -6.45 13.36
C SER A 132 -3.02 -7.14 12.66
N SER A 133 -1.79 -7.06 13.19
CA SER A 133 -0.60 -7.66 12.57
C SER A 133 -0.74 -9.18 12.30
N PRO A 134 -1.10 -10.03 13.29
CA PRO A 134 -1.27 -11.47 13.05
C PRO A 134 -2.47 -11.77 12.15
N ILE A 135 -3.56 -11.00 12.24
CA ILE A 135 -4.73 -11.16 11.37
C ILE A 135 -4.36 -10.86 9.91
N ALA A 136 -3.66 -9.76 9.68
CA ALA A 136 -3.19 -9.36 8.35
C ALA A 136 -2.19 -10.36 7.79
N TRP A 137 -1.26 -10.86 8.62
CA TRP A 137 -0.33 -11.92 8.24
C TRP A 137 -1.07 -13.17 7.78
N TYR A 138 -2.04 -13.64 8.57
CA TYR A 138 -2.80 -14.84 8.25
C TYR A 138 -3.61 -14.68 6.95
N ALA A 139 -4.32 -13.57 6.81
CA ALA A 139 -5.11 -13.28 5.60
C ALA A 139 -4.22 -13.20 4.36
N MET A 140 -3.08 -12.52 4.45
CA MET A 140 -2.16 -12.41 3.33
C MET A 140 -1.49 -13.74 3.00
N SER A 141 -1.10 -14.52 4.01
CA SER A 141 -0.51 -15.84 3.80
C SER A 141 -1.46 -16.78 3.07
N GLN A 142 -2.75 -16.77 3.40
CA GLN A 142 -3.78 -17.53 2.68
C GLN A 142 -3.94 -17.03 1.25
N TRP A 143 -3.95 -15.71 1.04
CA TRP A 143 -4.07 -15.14 -0.29
C TRP A 143 -2.86 -15.47 -1.19
N LEU A 144 -1.65 -15.43 -0.64
CA LEU A 144 -0.41 -15.75 -1.36
C LEU A 144 -0.28 -17.23 -1.75
N GLN A 145 -1.01 -18.14 -1.11
CA GLN A 145 -1.02 -19.56 -1.49
C GLN A 145 -1.64 -19.79 -2.88
N GLY A 146 -2.46 -18.86 -3.38
CA GLY A 146 -3.02 -18.92 -4.73
C GLY A 146 -2.01 -18.62 -5.85
N TYR A 147 -0.80 -18.18 -5.52
CA TYR A 147 0.20 -17.73 -6.51
C TYR A 147 1.42 -18.67 -6.56
N ALA A 148 1.81 -19.08 -7.77
CA ALA A 148 2.97 -19.94 -7.99
C ALA A 148 4.31 -19.24 -7.69
N TYR A 149 4.37 -17.93 -7.87
CA TYR A 149 5.50 -17.08 -7.51
C TYR A 149 5.07 -16.15 -6.39
N ARG A 150 5.54 -16.39 -5.17
CA ARG A 150 5.14 -15.67 -3.95
C ARG A 150 6.32 -14.91 -3.36
N ILE A 151 6.04 -13.70 -2.90
CA ILE A 151 6.98 -12.91 -2.10
C ILE A 151 6.92 -13.43 -0.66
N ASN A 152 8.08 -13.58 -0.01
CA ASN A 152 8.11 -13.81 1.43
C ASN A 152 7.74 -12.50 2.13
N MET A 153 6.72 -12.54 2.98
CA MET A 153 6.36 -11.36 3.78
C MET A 153 7.43 -11.14 4.83
N ASP A 154 8.21 -10.08 4.67
CA ASP A 154 9.16 -9.68 5.69
C ASP A 154 8.47 -8.92 6.82
N TRP A 155 8.90 -9.17 8.05
CA TRP A 155 8.35 -8.53 9.24
C TRP A 155 8.45 -6.99 9.22
N TRP A 156 9.42 -6.44 8.49
CA TRP A 156 9.64 -4.99 8.40
C TRP A 156 8.42 -4.24 7.83
N VAL A 157 7.61 -4.89 6.98
CA VAL A 157 6.43 -4.27 6.39
C VAL A 157 5.40 -3.92 7.47
N PHE A 158 5.20 -4.80 8.45
CA PHE A 158 4.31 -4.55 9.59
C PHE A 158 4.87 -3.46 10.50
N ALA A 159 6.18 -3.46 10.72
CA ALA A 159 6.84 -2.41 11.51
C ALA A 159 6.69 -1.03 10.84
N LEU A 160 6.92 -0.92 9.52
CA LEU A 160 6.75 0.33 8.79
C LEU A 160 5.29 0.78 8.79
N ALA A 161 4.35 -0.13 8.52
CA ALA A 161 2.92 0.17 8.53
C ALA A 161 2.45 0.63 9.91
N GLY A 162 2.89 -0.03 10.99
CA GLY A 162 2.61 0.37 12.36
C GLY A 162 3.19 1.74 12.70
N LEU A 163 4.43 2.02 12.28
CA LEU A 163 5.07 3.32 12.49
C LEU A 163 4.35 4.44 11.75
N LEU A 164 3.92 4.20 10.51
CA LEU A 164 3.09 5.15 9.75
C LEU A 164 1.74 5.37 10.42
N ALA A 165 1.06 4.31 10.88
CA ALA A 165 -0.22 4.42 11.56
C ALA A 165 -0.11 5.24 12.86
N ILE A 166 0.94 4.99 13.65
CA ILE A 166 1.25 5.79 14.85
C ILE A 166 1.52 7.26 14.48
N GLY A 167 2.32 7.51 13.44
CA GLY A 167 2.59 8.87 12.96
C GLY A 167 1.33 9.62 12.56
N ILE A 168 0.43 8.97 11.81
CA ILE A 168 -0.85 9.55 11.39
C ILE A 168 -1.76 9.83 12.59
N ALA A 169 -1.85 8.88 13.52
CA ALA A 169 -2.64 9.05 14.74
C ALA A 169 -2.13 10.23 15.58
N LEU A 170 -0.81 10.28 15.82
CA LEU A 170 -0.17 11.38 16.56
C LEU A 170 -0.38 12.73 15.88
N LEU A 171 -0.24 12.82 14.55
CA LEU A 171 -0.49 14.06 13.82
C LEU A 171 -1.95 14.51 13.97
N THR A 172 -2.90 13.59 13.83
CA THR A 172 -4.33 13.88 13.93
C THR A 172 -4.71 14.37 15.34
N ILE A 173 -4.23 13.68 16.37
CA ILE A 173 -4.51 14.02 17.77
C ILE A 173 -3.82 15.32 18.16
N SER A 174 -2.53 15.47 17.83
CA SER A 174 -1.76 16.66 18.16
C SER A 174 -2.41 17.90 17.55
N PHE A 175 -2.86 17.82 16.30
CA PHE A 175 -3.55 18.92 15.65
C PHE A 175 -4.84 19.31 16.39
N GLN A 176 -5.65 18.33 16.81
CA GLN A 176 -6.87 18.59 17.58
C GLN A 176 -6.57 19.14 18.98
N SER A 177 -5.63 18.53 19.72
CA SER A 177 -5.28 18.95 21.07
C SER A 177 -4.67 20.36 21.10
N ILE A 178 -3.86 20.72 20.10
CA ILE A 178 -3.32 22.09 19.96
C ILE A 178 -4.47 23.06 19.67
N LYS A 179 -5.35 22.73 18.73
CA LYS A 179 -6.52 23.56 18.41
C LYS A 179 -7.42 23.78 19.64
N ALA A 180 -7.67 22.72 20.41
CA ALA A 180 -8.42 22.75 21.66
C ALA A 180 -7.75 23.64 22.72
N ALA A 181 -6.43 23.49 22.90
CA ALA A 181 -5.69 24.28 23.87
C ALA A 181 -5.63 25.78 23.51
N LEU A 182 -5.62 26.10 22.22
CA LEU A 182 -5.66 27.47 21.69
C LEU A 182 -7.07 28.08 21.67
N MET A 183 -8.14 27.27 21.78
CA MET A 183 -9.48 27.81 21.96
C MET A 183 -9.58 28.55 23.30
N ASN A 184 -9.93 29.84 23.21
CA ASN A 184 -10.00 30.72 24.36
C ASN A 184 -11.12 30.24 25.33
N PRO A 185 -10.79 29.93 26.60
CA PRO A 185 -11.74 29.40 27.57
C PRO A 185 -12.82 30.42 27.98
N VAL A 186 -12.63 31.69 27.63
CA VAL A 186 -13.59 32.79 27.92
C VAL A 186 -14.91 32.62 27.16
N LYS A 187 -14.95 31.84 26.07
CA LYS A 187 -16.21 31.56 25.35
C LYS A 187 -17.01 30.39 25.93
N SER A 188 -16.39 29.41 26.59
CA SER A 188 -17.13 28.25 27.13
C SER A 188 -17.79 28.52 28.48
N LEU A 189 -17.37 29.58 29.18
CA LEU A 189 -17.95 30.02 30.47
C LEU A 189 -19.09 31.03 30.32
N ARG A 190 -19.37 31.51 29.10
CA ARG A 190 -20.43 32.50 28.81
C ARG A 190 -21.57 31.91 27.98
N SER A 191 -21.58 30.59 27.81
CA SER A 191 -22.63 29.84 27.10
C SER A 191 -23.42 28.91 28.03
N GLU A 192 -23.35 29.13 29.34
CA GLU A 192 -24.50 28.92 30.23
C GLU A 192 -25.28 30.22 30.34
#